data_AF-A0A3D5P8C8-F1
#
_entry.id   AF-A0A3D5P8C8-F1
#
_cell.length_a   1.000
_cell.length_b   1.000
_cell.length_c   1.000
_cell.angle_alpha   90.00
_cell.angle_beta   90.00
_cell.angle_gamma   90.00
#
_symmetry.space_group_name_H-M   'P 1'
#
loop_
_entity.id
_entity.type
_entity.pdbx_description
1 polymer ?
#
loop_
_entity_poly.entity_id
_entity_poly.type
_entity_poly.pdbx_seq_one_letter_code
_entity_poly.pdbx_strand_id
1 'polypeptide(L)' 'MKVNIEELNVKMELQRRGISIRIRDNDDVFIGDMILNSSGMKWCAGRTTPANGKKKSWQEIIDFINT' A
#
# COMPACT_ATOMS: atom_id res chain seq x y z
N MET A 1 7.46 -9.94 25.17
CA MET A 1 6.14 -10.59 25.05
C MET A 1 5.67 -10.37 23.62
N LYS A 2 5.48 -11.43 22.82
CA LYS A 2 5.06 -11.33 21.42
C LYS A 2 3.55 -11.48 21.34
N VAL A 3 2.89 -10.47 20.76
CA VAL A 3 1.46 -10.48 20.50
C VAL A 3 1.30 -10.38 18.99
N ASN A 4 0.66 -11.37 18.39
CA ASN A 4 0.46 -11.47 16.95
C ASN A 4 -1.03 -11.31 16.63
N ILE A 5 -1.31 -10.71 15.48
CA ILE A 5 -2.63 -10.78 14.87
C ILE A 5 -2.61 -12.03 13.99
N GLU A 6 -3.27 -13.10 14.44
CA GLU A 6 -3.36 -14.38 13.72
C GLU A 6 -4.30 -14.30 12.51
N GLU A 7 -5.41 -13.55 12.64
CA GLU A 7 -6.31 -13.24 11.52
C GLU A 7 -6.92 -11.83 11.69
N LEU A 8 -6.83 -11.01 10.64
CA LEU A 8 -7.48 -9.70 10.57
C LEU A 8 -8.56 -9.73 9.48
N ASN A 9 -9.77 -10.19 9.83
CA ASN A 9 -10.87 -10.30 8.88
C ASN A 9 -11.69 -8.99 8.84
N VAL A 10 -11.07 -7.91 8.34
CA VAL A 10 -11.70 -6.58 8.26
C VAL A 10 -12.25 -6.34 6.85
N LYS A 11 -13.57 -6.28 6.72
CA LYS A 11 -14.23 -5.69 5.55
C LYS A 11 -14.21 -4.16 5.70
N MET A 12 -13.10 -3.53 5.31
CA MET A 12 -13.01 -2.07 5.23
C MET A 12 -13.33 -1.62 3.82
N GLU A 13 -14.31 -0.74 3.67
CA GLU A 13 -14.38 0.08 2.48
C GLU A 13 -13.20 1.06 2.50
N LEU A 14 -12.38 1.06 1.44
CA LEU A 14 -11.28 2.01 1.30
C LEU A 14 -11.84 3.42 1.10
N GLN A 15 -12.05 4.15 2.18
CA GLN A 15 -12.45 5.56 2.13
C GLN A 15 -11.27 6.47 1.75
N ARG A 16 -11.49 7.79 1.68
CA ARG A 16 -10.46 8.77 1.26
C ARG A 16 -9.13 8.67 2.03
N ARG A 17 -9.17 8.30 3.32
CA ARG A 17 -7.95 8.14 4.13
C ARG A 17 -7.14 6.90 3.75
N GLY A 18 -7.83 5.83 3.32
CA GLY A 18 -7.18 4.60 2.89
C GLY A 18 -6.42 3.87 3.98
N ILE A 19 -5.51 2.99 3.54
CA ILE A 19 -4.56 2.26 4.39
C ILE A 19 -3.14 2.47 3.87
N SER A 20 -2.16 2.31 4.75
CA SER A 20 -0.73 2.32 4.41
C SER A 20 -0.11 0.99 4.76
N ILE A 21 0.60 0.40 3.82
CA ILE A 21 1.28 -0.88 3.94
C ILE A 21 2.78 -0.62 3.82
N ARG A 22 3.54 -1.01 4.84
CA ARG A 22 5.00 -0.94 4.81
C ARG A 22 5.56 -2.19 4.16
N ILE A 23 6.33 -2.02 3.09
CA ILE A 23 6.93 -3.12 2.33
C ILE A 23 8.41 -3.22 2.69
N ARG A 24 8.82 -4.45 3.03
CA ARG A 24 10.20 -4.86 3.29
C ARG A 24 10.52 -6.10 2.46
N ASP A 25 11.80 -6.33 2.19
CA ASP A 25 12.25 -7.59 1.55
C ASP A 25 12.43 -8.72 2.59
N ASN A 26 12.94 -9.86 2.12
CA ASN A 26 13.15 -11.05 2.96
C ASN A 26 14.23 -10.86 4.04
N ASP A 27 15.09 -9.85 3.90
CA ASP A 27 16.14 -9.50 4.85
C ASP A 27 15.70 -8.36 5.79
N ASP A 28 14.39 -8.09 5.86
CA ASP A 28 13.77 -6.99 6.62
C ASP A 28 14.23 -5.59 6.18
N VAL A 29 14.81 -5.42 4.99
CA VAL A 29 15.23 -4.11 4.49
C VAL A 29 14.01 -3.33 4.01
N PHE A 30 13.90 -2.07 4.43
CA PHE A 30 12.79 -1.20 4.06
C PHE A 30 12.85 -0.79 2.58
N ILE A 31 11.82 -1.18 1.82
CA ILE A 31 11.70 -0.92 0.38
C ILE A 31 10.84 0.32 0.11
N GLY A 32 9.80 0.53 0.90
CA GLY A 32 8.91 1.68 0.76
C GLY A 32 7.55 1.49 1.41
N ASP A 33 6.70 2.52 1.31
CA ASP A 33 5.32 2.49 1.79
C ASP A 33 4.34 2.53 0.61
N MET A 34 3.34 1.65 0.62
CA MET A 34 2.24 1.58 -0.33
C MET A 34 0.96 2.08 0.31
N ILE A 35 0.35 3.12 -0.27
CA ILE A 35 -0.89 3.72 0.23
C ILE A 35 -2.03 3.37 -0.72
N LEU A 36 -3.07 2.74 -0.20
CA LEU A 36 -4.27 2.36 -0.96
C LEU A 36 -5.47 3.16 -0.45
N ASN A 37 -6.23 3.79 -1.33
CA ASN A 37 -7.49 4.46 -0.99
C ASN A 37 -8.52 4.31 -2.12
N SER A 38 -9.71 4.90 -1.96
CA SER A 38 -10.77 4.83 -2.99
C SER A 38 -10.32 5.28 -4.38
N SER A 39 -9.31 6.15 -4.48
CA SER A 39 -8.85 6.71 -5.75
C SER A 39 -7.71 5.92 -6.43
N GLY A 40 -7.18 4.87 -5.79
CA GLY A 40 -6.11 4.04 -6.34
C GLY A 40 -4.99 3.73 -5.36
N MET A 41 -3.83 3.48 -5.92
CA MET A 41 -2.59 3.15 -5.21
C MET A 41 -1.57 4.27 -5.37
N LYS A 42 -0.84 4.56 -4.29
CA LYS A 42 0.36 5.39 -4.31
C LYS A 42 1.56 4.62 -3.76
N TRP A 43 2.65 4.61 -4.52
CA TRP A 43 3.92 4.03 -4.11
C TRP A 43 4.90 5.10 -3.65
N CYS A 44 5.45 4.93 -2.46
CA CYS A 44 6.46 5.78 -1.86
C CYS A 44 7.76 4.96 -1.70
N ALA A 45 8.66 5.04 -2.68
CA ALA A 45 9.91 4.28 -2.68
C ALA A 45 10.87 4.78 -1.58
N GLY A 46 11.39 3.87 -0.75
CA GLY A 46 12.26 4.20 0.38
C GLY A 46 11.64 5.29 1.26
N ARG A 47 12.40 6.36 1.53
CA ARG A 47 11.97 7.49 2.38
C ARG A 47 11.12 8.54 1.65
N THR A 48 10.56 8.21 0.49
CA THR A 48 9.72 9.13 -0.29
C THR A 48 8.48 9.49 0.52
N THR A 49 8.14 10.78 0.61
CA THR A 49 6.93 11.21 1.30
C THR A 49 5.68 10.94 0.45
N PRO A 50 4.49 10.84 1.07
CA PRO A 50 3.24 10.68 0.33
C PRO A 50 2.97 11.81 -0.68
N ALA A 51 3.55 13.00 -0.50
CA ALA A 51 3.43 14.10 -1.47
C ALA A 51 4.16 13.81 -2.79
N ASN A 52 5.26 13.05 -2.72
CA ASN A 52 6.15 12.79 -3.86
C ASN A 52 6.04 11.34 -4.40
N GLY A 53 5.16 10.53 -3.82
CA GLY A 53 4.91 9.16 -4.26
C GLY A 53 4.23 9.09 -5.63
N LYS A 54 4.51 8.02 -6.38
CA LYS A 54 3.90 7.76 -7.69
C LYS A 54 2.50 7.19 -7.51
N LYS A 55 1.48 7.85 -8.06
CA LYS A 55 0.09 7.41 -7.97
C LYS A 55 -0.36 6.77 -9.29
N LYS A 56 -1.11 5.68 -9.19
CA LYS A 56 -1.93 5.11 -10.26
C LYS A 56 -3.37 4.98 -9.78
N SER A 57 -4.33 5.34 -10.63
CA SER A 57 -5.74 5.04 -10.43
C SER A 57 -6.00 3.53 -10.50
N TRP A 58 -7.16 3.08 -10.02
CA TRP A 58 -7.52 1.66 -10.12
C TRP A 58 -7.58 1.17 -11.56
N GLN A 59 -8.07 1.99 -12.49
CA GLN A 59 -8.11 1.63 -13.91
C GLN A 59 -6.71 1.38 -14.46
N GLU A 60 -5.75 2.30 -14.22
CA GLU A 60 -4.37 2.13 -14.67
C GLU A 60 -3.65 0.90 -14.06
N ILE A 61 -4.10 0.45 -12.88
CA ILE A 61 -3.58 -0.76 -12.24
C ILE A 61 -4.19 -1.99 -12.88
N ILE A 62 -5.50 -2.00 -13.09
CA ILE A 62 -6.22 -3.10 -13.78
C ILE A 62 -5.64 -3.30 -15.18
N ASP A 63 -5.47 -2.22 -15.93
CA ASP A 63 -4.91 -2.26 -17.28
C ASP A 63 -3.51 -2.87 -17.26
N PHE A 64 -2.65 -2.45 -16.31
CA PHE A 64 -1.30 -2.99 -16.15
C PHE A 64 -1.28 -4.49 -15.81
N ILE A 65 -2.22 -4.97 -14.98
CA ILE A 65 -2.28 -6.37 -14.57
C ILE A 65 -2.84 -7.28 -15.67
N ASN A 66 -3.77 -6.77 -16.47
CA ASN A 66 -4.39 -7.52 -17.57
C ASN A 66 -3.52 -7.57 -18.84
N THR A 67 -2.35 -6.94 -18.82
CA THR A 67 -1.38 -6.97 -19.93
C THR A 67 -0.46 -8.18 -19.78
#